data_AF-A0A3P7KWZ3-F1
#
_entry.id   AF-A0A3P7KWZ3-F1
#
_cell.length_a   1.000
_cell.length_b   1.000
_cell.length_c   1.000
_cell.angle_alpha   90.00
_cell.angle_beta   90.00
_cell.angle_gamma   90.00
#
_symmetry.space_group_name_H-M   'P 1'
#
loop_
_entity.id
_entity.type
_entity.pdbx_description
1 polymer ?
#
loop_
_entity_poly.entity_id
_entity_poly.type
_entity_poly.pdbx_seq_one_letter_code
_entity_poly.pdbx_strand_id
1 'polypeptide(L)'
;MNSMQRNLEGKSEVLRKLIPVATQLEPLNALSSLSAQIASTDRILLLSAIKETRKAFEQRVGLIDRCFRVKPFIHKHGNSLVRIETKEPASLSFQALGATSEVYEYDVAIMRGSIVQPLPRLLATLYGHGIEMGLHPTLLGLADEGFANLVIERPLRVVAFLAQCSANLWLQTNGLIEKIVTLWSSFFRLWEQMMGISTAETVGCDYQLLQQAAAVLHPDELIVRMVHKLNLKDYLSEKSSQPSSGSVQAAESLLRVLHFIVTSRSIHGVGYFDPSIVAAIPSLPQLFPPDFNDLDESLEIEDAVLVDDIIHQLCLRPMTPSEVCSALPSHTFRSCLYELPPYCGLRGSAGHNSSTSIGDRKLAVRRLNDKIGPISNILQKVATQMLVGEDVKVTLRPDVLVVRFDLFHPSYGSKQQSEAKDAVIQSLTQAHEVNANLFPVDFPIPPPPPRPRRRFLSHLNAPILRLLRCPTFVRLLRQLLDIGIKYGSQQSRWSETLLELVLHLIIIALYEDFVAFTETGERPFLKAVSLVPEASESAEELEHLAELRHWERQDPPASTN
;
A
#
# COMPACT_ATOMS: atom_id res chain seq x y z
N MET A 1 9.24 -47.60 18.22
CA MET A 1 8.08 -46.67 18.39
C MET A 1 8.52 -45.29 18.93
N ASN A 2 9.53 -44.62 18.34
CA ASN A 2 10.24 -43.57 19.12
C ASN A 2 10.91 -42.38 18.39
N SER A 3 10.57 -42.09 17.13
CA SER A 3 11.02 -40.84 16.49
C SER A 3 9.92 -40.13 15.70
N MET A 4 9.11 -40.88 14.94
CA MET A 4 7.97 -40.32 14.20
C MET A 4 6.86 -39.81 15.12
N GLN A 5 6.54 -40.53 16.20
CA GLN A 5 5.48 -40.15 17.15
C GLN A 5 5.84 -38.89 17.95
N ARG A 6 7.10 -38.75 18.40
CA ARG A 6 7.60 -37.52 19.03
C ARG A 6 7.62 -36.31 18.07
N ASN A 7 7.84 -36.55 16.78
CA ASN A 7 7.78 -35.51 15.75
C ASN A 7 6.33 -35.04 15.50
N LEU A 8 5.36 -35.96 15.56
CA LEU A 8 3.93 -35.65 15.45
C LEU A 8 3.39 -34.96 16.70
N GLU A 9 3.80 -35.39 17.89
CA GLU A 9 3.45 -34.75 19.17
C GLU A 9 4.07 -33.34 19.30
N GLY A 10 5.34 -33.16 18.90
CA GLY A 10 5.98 -31.84 18.88
C GLY A 10 5.35 -30.87 17.87
N LYS A 11 4.88 -31.37 16.73
CA LYS A 11 4.08 -30.59 15.76
C LYS A 11 2.73 -30.18 16.36
N SER A 12 2.05 -31.12 17.02
CA SER A 12 0.74 -30.90 17.67
C SER A 12 0.81 -29.87 18.81
N GLU A 13 1.84 -29.95 19.68
CA GLU A 13 2.03 -29.07 20.83
C GLU A 13 2.30 -27.60 20.43
N VAL A 14 3.06 -27.38 19.35
CA VAL A 14 3.37 -26.04 18.83
C VAL A 14 2.19 -25.44 18.07
N LEU A 15 1.50 -26.23 17.23
CA LEU A 15 0.24 -25.82 16.60
C LEU A 15 -0.80 -25.42 17.65
N ARG A 16 -0.93 -26.19 18.72
CA ARG A 16 -1.85 -25.90 19.84
C ARG A 16 -1.50 -24.61 20.60
N LYS A 17 -0.25 -24.13 20.55
CA LYS A 17 0.17 -22.85 21.14
C LYS A 17 0.05 -21.65 20.19
N LEU A 18 0.12 -21.87 18.87
CA LEU A 18 0.02 -20.82 17.85
C LEU A 18 -1.41 -20.52 17.40
N ILE A 19 -2.29 -21.54 17.35
CA ILE A 19 -3.72 -21.37 17.05
C ILE A 19 -4.38 -20.32 17.97
N PRO A 20 -4.17 -20.33 19.31
CA PRO A 20 -4.69 -19.30 20.20
C PRO A 20 -4.26 -17.87 19.84
N VAL A 21 -3.02 -17.69 19.36
CA VAL A 21 -2.47 -16.36 19.00
C VAL A 21 -3.12 -15.84 17.72
N ALA A 22 -3.31 -16.69 16.71
CA ALA A 22 -4.05 -16.31 15.50
C ALA A 22 -5.53 -16.02 15.80
N THR A 23 -6.18 -16.81 16.65
CA THR A 23 -7.58 -16.55 17.05
C THR A 23 -7.75 -15.29 17.89
N GLN A 24 -6.67 -14.74 18.47
CA GLN A 24 -6.71 -13.47 19.21
C GLN A 24 -6.45 -12.24 18.32
N LEU A 25 -5.91 -12.41 17.11
CA LEU A 25 -5.56 -11.29 16.23
C LEU A 25 -6.79 -10.54 15.70
N GLU A 26 -7.80 -11.29 15.25
CA GLU A 26 -9.05 -10.74 14.72
C GLU A 26 -9.82 -9.95 15.81
N PRO A 27 -10.03 -10.47 17.04
CA PRO A 27 -10.57 -9.68 18.14
C PRO A 27 -9.75 -8.41 18.44
N LEU A 28 -8.42 -8.46 18.34
CA LEU A 28 -7.57 -7.29 18.62
C LEU A 28 -7.72 -6.19 17.56
N ASN A 29 -7.84 -6.56 16.28
CA ASN A 29 -8.11 -5.61 15.21
C ASN A 29 -9.51 -5.01 15.36
N ALA A 30 -10.52 -5.85 15.60
CA ALA A 30 -11.88 -5.39 15.86
C ALA A 30 -11.91 -4.42 17.05
N LEU A 31 -11.22 -4.75 18.15
CA LEU A 31 -11.08 -3.88 19.32
C LEU A 31 -10.38 -2.56 18.99
N SER A 32 -9.35 -2.57 18.14
CA SER A 32 -8.65 -1.35 17.72
C SER A 32 -9.56 -0.43 16.91
N SER A 33 -10.32 -1.00 15.96
CA SER A 33 -11.31 -0.28 15.17
C SER A 33 -12.46 0.27 16.03
N LEU A 34 -13.02 -0.54 16.92
CA LEU A 34 -14.05 -0.12 17.88
C LEU A 34 -13.53 0.98 18.82
N SER A 35 -12.29 0.86 19.29
CA SER A 35 -11.68 1.88 20.17
C SER A 35 -11.50 3.21 19.44
N ALA A 36 -11.02 3.18 18.19
CA ALA A 36 -10.91 4.37 17.36
C ALA A 36 -12.29 4.99 17.06
N GLN A 37 -13.29 4.15 16.79
CA GLN A 37 -14.66 4.60 16.59
C GLN A 37 -15.23 5.29 17.83
N ILE A 38 -15.07 4.70 19.03
CA ILE A 38 -15.50 5.33 20.29
C ILE A 38 -14.75 6.65 20.50
N ALA A 39 -13.43 6.66 20.29
CA ALA A 39 -12.63 7.87 20.41
C ALA A 39 -13.09 8.96 19.43
N SER A 40 -13.57 8.58 18.25
CA SER A 40 -14.07 9.48 17.22
C SER A 40 -15.44 10.12 17.51
N THR A 41 -16.10 9.78 18.61
CA THR A 41 -17.38 10.40 19.02
C THR A 41 -17.23 11.87 19.43
N ASP A 42 -16.01 12.27 19.81
CA ASP A 42 -15.67 13.62 20.20
C ASP A 42 -14.23 13.95 19.75
N ARG A 43 -14.02 15.15 19.21
CA ARG A 43 -12.71 15.57 18.70
C ARG A 43 -11.66 15.65 19.81
N ILE A 44 -12.03 16.09 21.01
CA ILE A 44 -11.09 16.19 22.14
C ILE A 44 -10.71 14.79 22.61
N LEU A 45 -11.69 13.87 22.70
CA LEU A 45 -11.45 12.48 23.02
C LEU A 45 -10.50 11.80 22.01
N LEU A 46 -10.72 12.00 20.70
CA LEU A 46 -9.85 11.45 19.66
C LEU A 46 -8.40 11.94 19.80
N LEU A 47 -8.21 13.26 19.95
CA LEU A 47 -6.87 13.85 20.10
C LEU A 47 -6.18 13.37 21.39
N SER A 48 -6.94 13.20 22.48
CA SER A 48 -6.44 12.63 23.74
C SER A 48 -6.02 11.17 23.56
N ALA A 49 -6.84 10.36 22.88
CA ALA A 49 -6.53 8.96 22.58
C ALA A 49 -5.26 8.83 21.73
N ILE A 50 -5.12 9.64 20.67
CA ILE A 50 -3.91 9.71 19.85
C ILE A 50 -2.68 10.03 20.71
N LYS A 51 -2.78 11.06 21.56
CA LYS A 51 -1.68 11.50 22.41
C LYS A 51 -1.24 10.40 23.38
N GLU A 52 -2.18 9.74 24.06
CA GLU A 52 -1.86 8.68 25.01
C GLU A 52 -1.33 7.41 24.32
N THR A 53 -1.89 7.03 23.16
CA THR A 53 -1.37 5.89 22.37
C THR A 53 0.03 6.18 21.84
N ARG A 54 0.29 7.41 21.35
CA ARG A 54 1.63 7.85 20.93
C ARG A 54 2.62 7.77 22.08
N LYS A 55 2.27 8.31 23.24
CA LYS A 55 3.11 8.25 24.44
C LYS A 55 3.39 6.81 24.86
N ALA A 56 2.39 5.93 24.84
CA ALA A 56 2.57 4.51 25.13
C ALA A 56 3.52 3.83 24.13
N PHE A 57 3.41 4.17 22.85
CA PHE A 57 4.32 3.69 21.81
C PHE A 57 5.76 4.15 22.07
N GLU A 58 5.98 5.45 22.28
CA GLU A 58 7.32 6.00 22.53
C GLU A 58 7.96 5.41 23.80
N GLN A 59 7.20 5.23 24.88
CA GLN A 59 7.68 4.69 26.16
C GLN A 59 8.00 3.18 26.10
N ARG A 60 7.22 2.39 25.36
CA ARG A 60 7.34 0.91 25.39
C ARG A 60 8.09 0.33 24.21
N VAL A 61 7.96 0.96 23.05
CA VAL A 61 8.40 0.42 21.76
C VAL A 61 9.51 1.30 21.19
N GLY A 62 9.27 2.61 21.17
CA GLY A 62 10.17 3.61 20.60
C GLY A 62 11.54 3.68 21.29
N LEU A 63 11.63 3.45 22.60
CA LEU A 63 12.93 3.43 23.31
C LEU A 63 13.87 2.34 22.78
N ILE A 64 13.35 1.14 22.53
CA ILE A 64 14.17 0.02 22.03
C ILE A 64 14.63 0.34 20.60
N ASP A 65 13.71 0.83 19.76
CA ASP A 65 14.03 1.13 18.37
C ASP A 65 15.05 2.29 18.28
N ARG A 66 14.98 3.31 19.15
CA ARG A 66 15.97 4.41 19.23
C ARG A 66 17.41 3.95 19.49
N CYS A 67 17.64 2.78 20.08
CA CYS A 67 19.00 2.24 20.28
C CYS A 67 19.67 1.78 18.98
N PHE A 68 18.89 1.55 17.92
CA PHE A 68 19.37 1.11 16.61
C PHE A 68 19.46 2.25 15.59
N ARG A 69 19.25 3.48 16.04
CA ARG A 69 19.16 4.66 15.18
C ARG A 69 20.51 4.95 14.51
N VAL A 70 20.51 4.96 13.19
CA VAL A 70 21.63 5.28 12.31
C VAL A 70 21.37 6.64 11.67
N LYS A 71 22.37 7.53 11.77
CA LYS A 71 22.25 8.90 11.25
C LYS A 71 22.34 8.93 9.71
N PRO A 72 21.79 9.98 9.07
CA PRO A 72 22.01 10.20 7.65
C PRO A 72 23.49 10.23 7.28
N PHE A 73 23.78 9.89 6.03
CA PHE A 73 25.09 9.94 5.42
C PHE A 73 25.61 11.37 5.36
N ILE A 74 26.83 11.54 5.87
CA ILE A 74 27.61 12.77 5.83
C ILE A 74 29.04 12.32 5.52
N HIS A 75 29.55 12.68 4.34
CA HIS A 75 30.91 12.35 3.96
C HIS A 75 31.89 13.17 4.82
N LYS A 76 32.81 12.51 5.54
CA LYS A 76 33.92 13.23 6.20
C LYS A 76 35.01 13.45 5.16
N HIS A 77 35.05 14.66 4.58
CA HIS A 77 36.13 15.05 3.67
C HIS A 77 37.49 14.89 4.38
N GLY A 78 38.30 13.95 3.90
CA GLY A 78 39.66 13.72 4.38
C GLY A 78 40.60 14.86 3.97
N ASN A 79 40.53 15.99 4.67
CA ASN A 79 41.50 17.08 4.57
C ASN A 79 41.80 17.71 5.95
N SER A 80 41.95 16.87 6.97
CA SER A 80 42.64 17.27 8.21
C SER A 80 43.93 16.46 8.31
N LEU A 81 45.04 17.10 7.94
CA LEU A 81 46.40 16.70 8.28
C LEU A 81 46.60 16.80 9.80
N VAL A 82 45.91 15.97 10.57
CA VAL A 82 46.24 15.70 11.96
C VAL A 82 45.97 14.22 12.20
N ARG A 83 47.03 13.42 12.06
CA ARG A 83 47.10 12.05 12.59
C ARG A 83 46.93 12.14 14.11
N ILE A 84 45.70 12.00 14.59
CA ILE A 84 45.44 11.53 15.94
C ILE A 84 44.78 10.17 15.79
N GLU A 85 45.51 9.15 16.21
CA GLU A 85 45.03 7.78 16.37
C GLU A 85 43.97 7.74 17.48
N THR A 86 42.76 8.15 17.14
CA THR A 86 41.55 7.74 17.86
C THR A 86 40.72 6.97 16.87
N LYS A 87 40.61 5.65 17.07
CA LYS A 87 39.60 4.80 16.44
C LYS A 87 38.22 5.33 16.83
N GLU A 88 37.73 6.36 16.14
CA GLU A 88 36.31 6.66 16.11
C GLU A 88 35.63 5.47 15.41
N PRO A 89 34.54 4.90 15.97
CA PRO A 89 33.78 3.89 15.25
C PRO A 89 33.30 4.53 13.95
N ALA A 90 33.55 3.85 12.82
CA ALA A 90 33.06 4.28 11.51
C ALA A 90 31.59 4.69 11.68
N SER A 91 31.27 5.96 11.39
CA SER A 91 29.92 6.48 11.56
C SER A 91 29.00 5.68 10.65
N LEU A 92 28.24 4.75 11.26
CA LEU A 92 27.16 4.02 10.61
C LEU A 92 26.29 5.07 9.92
N SER A 93 26.23 5.01 8.61
CA SER A 93 25.42 5.89 7.80
C SER A 93 24.98 5.16 6.55
N PHE A 94 23.80 5.51 6.04
CA PHE A 94 23.17 4.79 4.95
C PHE A 94 22.76 5.75 3.84
N GLN A 95 23.10 5.41 2.61
CA GLN A 95 22.63 6.07 1.40
C GLN A 95 22.30 5.01 0.36
N ALA A 96 21.31 5.32 -0.47
CA ALA A 96 20.95 4.56 -1.65
C ALA A 96 20.29 5.49 -2.68
N LEU A 97 20.45 5.19 -3.97
CA LEU A 97 19.74 5.88 -5.06
C LEU A 97 19.90 7.42 -5.03
N GLY A 98 21.09 7.90 -4.67
CA GLY A 98 21.41 9.33 -4.64
C GLY A 98 20.85 10.07 -3.42
N ALA A 99 20.19 9.38 -2.49
CA ALA A 99 19.60 9.96 -1.31
C ALA A 99 20.06 9.30 -0.01
N THR A 100 19.88 10.01 1.10
CA THR A 100 20.15 9.50 2.44
C THR A 100 18.99 9.78 3.37
N SER A 101 18.87 8.95 4.39
CA SER A 101 17.87 9.08 5.42
C SER A 101 18.42 8.60 6.74
N GLU A 102 17.83 9.09 7.82
CA GLU A 102 17.89 8.41 9.10
C GLU A 102 17.19 7.05 8.99
N VAL A 103 17.87 6.00 9.44
CA VAL A 103 17.37 4.61 9.40
C VAL A 103 17.63 3.92 10.75
N TYR A 104 17.14 2.69 10.91
CA TYR A 104 17.31 1.92 12.14
C TYR A 104 17.90 0.54 11.84
N GLU A 105 19.11 0.26 12.30
CA GLU A 105 19.83 -0.97 11.96
C GLU A 105 19.37 -2.13 12.84
N TYR A 106 18.57 -3.03 12.26
CA TYR A 106 18.20 -4.29 12.89
C TYR A 106 17.93 -5.36 11.83
N ASP A 107 18.24 -6.61 12.16
CA ASP A 107 17.97 -7.74 11.28
C ASP A 107 16.67 -8.45 11.69
N VAL A 108 15.68 -8.45 10.80
CA VAL A 108 14.39 -9.13 10.99
C VAL A 108 14.54 -10.64 11.09
N ALA A 109 15.54 -11.23 10.44
CA ALA A 109 15.80 -12.67 10.47
C ALA A 109 16.34 -13.15 11.83
N ILE A 110 17.06 -12.28 12.53
CA ILE A 110 17.78 -12.64 13.77
C ILE A 110 17.05 -12.10 15.00
N MET A 111 16.44 -10.92 14.91
CA MET A 111 15.84 -10.25 16.05
C MET A 111 14.40 -10.68 16.29
N ARG A 112 14.03 -10.88 17.57
CA ARG A 112 12.66 -11.20 17.96
C ARG A 112 11.73 -10.03 17.62
N GLY A 113 10.86 -10.24 16.64
CA GLY A 113 9.77 -9.34 16.28
C GLY A 113 8.40 -9.90 16.68
N SER A 114 7.44 -9.02 16.94
CA SER A 114 6.02 -9.39 17.06
C SER A 114 5.29 -8.95 15.79
N ILE A 115 4.42 -9.80 15.25
CA ILE A 115 3.54 -9.46 14.12
C ILE A 115 2.18 -8.89 14.56
N VAL A 116 1.93 -8.83 15.88
CA VAL A 116 0.64 -8.38 16.45
C VAL A 116 0.54 -6.85 16.45
N GLN A 117 1.66 -6.15 16.68
CA GLN A 117 1.81 -4.68 16.64
C GLN A 117 0.55 -3.84 16.98
N PRO A 118 -0.03 -3.99 18.19
CA PRO A 118 -1.33 -3.38 18.50
C PRO A 118 -1.27 -1.84 18.58
N LEU A 119 -0.16 -1.28 19.06
CA LEU A 119 -0.02 0.18 19.19
C LEU A 119 0.13 0.89 17.82
N PRO A 120 1.03 0.46 16.91
CA PRO A 120 1.06 1.02 15.54
C PRO A 120 -0.28 0.90 14.81
N ARG A 121 -0.96 -0.25 14.90
CA ARG A 121 -2.24 -0.46 14.21
C ARG A 121 -3.36 0.39 14.81
N LEU A 122 -3.40 0.55 16.13
CA LEU A 122 -4.33 1.50 16.77
C LEU A 122 -4.02 2.95 16.39
N LEU A 123 -2.74 3.32 16.25
CA LEU A 123 -2.38 4.65 15.74
C LEU A 123 -2.84 4.83 14.29
N ALA A 124 -2.67 3.83 13.43
CA ALA A 124 -3.14 3.86 12.04
C ALA A 124 -4.65 4.15 11.96
N THR A 125 -5.45 3.44 12.77
CA THR A 125 -6.90 3.63 12.79
C THR A 125 -7.30 4.98 13.39
N LEU A 126 -6.69 5.41 14.50
CA LEU A 126 -6.94 6.72 15.12
C LEU A 126 -6.57 7.89 14.19
N TYR A 127 -5.42 7.82 13.51
CA TYR A 127 -5.03 8.79 12.51
C TYR A 127 -5.99 8.78 11.32
N GLY A 128 -6.43 7.60 10.88
CA GLY A 128 -7.43 7.47 9.82
C GLY A 128 -8.72 8.19 10.17
N HIS A 129 -9.26 7.97 11.36
CA HIS A 129 -10.47 8.64 11.85
C HIS A 129 -10.27 10.16 11.99
N GLY A 130 -9.08 10.61 12.39
CA GLY A 130 -8.75 12.03 12.45
C GLY A 130 -8.73 12.69 11.08
N ILE A 131 -8.12 12.03 10.09
CA ILE A 131 -8.08 12.48 8.70
C ILE A 131 -9.50 12.47 8.10
N GLU A 132 -10.32 11.46 8.40
CA GLU A 132 -11.74 11.40 8.03
C GLU A 132 -12.57 12.57 8.56
N MET A 133 -12.20 13.13 9.72
CA MET A 133 -12.78 14.37 10.27
C MET A 133 -12.18 15.65 9.66
N GLY A 134 -11.31 15.55 8.65
CA GLY A 134 -10.62 16.68 8.04
C GLY A 134 -9.50 17.28 8.90
N LEU A 135 -8.97 16.54 9.89
CA LEU A 135 -7.88 17.04 10.73
C LEU A 135 -6.53 16.91 10.04
N HIS A 136 -5.77 18.00 10.01
CA HIS A 136 -4.43 18.03 9.43
C HIS A 136 -3.44 17.15 10.23
N PRO A 137 -2.47 16.45 9.58
CA PRO A 137 -1.45 15.64 10.27
C PRO A 137 -0.70 16.37 11.39
N THR A 138 -0.53 17.68 11.29
CA THR A 138 0.07 18.52 12.34
C THR A 138 -0.74 18.50 13.64
N LEU A 139 -2.06 18.60 13.55
CA LEU A 139 -2.93 18.58 14.73
C LEU A 139 -3.00 17.18 15.35
N LEU A 140 -2.90 16.15 14.51
CA LEU A 140 -2.80 14.75 14.94
C LEU A 140 -1.44 14.43 15.60
N GLY A 141 -0.47 15.35 15.52
CA GLY A 141 0.88 15.11 16.01
C GLY A 141 1.66 14.09 15.17
N LEU A 142 1.24 13.83 13.94
CA LEU A 142 1.94 12.97 12.98
C LEU A 142 2.99 13.76 12.17
N ALA A 143 2.85 15.08 12.06
CA ALA A 143 3.83 15.94 11.35
C ALA A 143 5.19 16.07 12.04
N ASP A 144 5.37 15.49 13.24
CA ASP A 144 6.69 15.33 13.84
C ASP A 144 7.45 14.25 13.06
N GLU A 145 8.30 14.66 12.12
CA GLU A 145 9.08 13.76 11.26
C GLU A 145 9.90 12.74 12.06
N GLY A 146 10.43 13.12 13.23
CA GLY A 146 11.20 12.20 14.08
C GLY A 146 10.32 11.09 14.66
N PHE A 147 9.06 11.40 14.99
CA PHE A 147 8.08 10.41 15.39
C PHE A 147 7.54 9.61 14.20
N ALA A 148 7.23 10.25 13.09
CA ALA A 148 6.78 9.58 11.87
C ALA A 148 7.80 8.56 11.39
N ASN A 149 9.10 8.92 11.39
CA ASN A 149 10.20 8.01 11.09
C ASN A 149 10.24 6.82 12.06
N LEU A 150 10.07 7.06 13.37
CA LEU A 150 10.09 6.01 14.38
C LEU A 150 8.88 5.06 14.30
N VAL A 151 7.68 5.59 14.02
CA VAL A 151 6.44 4.80 14.09
C VAL A 151 6.29 3.85 12.90
N ILE A 152 6.79 4.21 11.71
CA ILE A 152 6.74 3.37 10.51
C ILE A 152 7.66 2.16 10.55
N GLU A 153 8.63 2.14 11.47
CA GLU A 153 9.57 1.02 11.62
C GLU A 153 8.86 -0.32 11.89
N ARG A 154 7.72 -0.29 12.59
CA ARG A 154 6.93 -1.49 12.87
C ARG A 154 6.22 -2.03 11.64
N PRO A 155 5.46 -1.22 10.88
CA PRO A 155 4.99 -1.59 9.55
C PRO A 155 6.11 -2.10 8.63
N LEU A 156 7.24 -1.38 8.51
CA LEU A 156 8.34 -1.80 7.62
C LEU A 156 8.96 -3.13 8.04
N ARG A 157 9.03 -3.42 9.35
CA ARG A 157 9.46 -4.73 9.87
C ARG A 157 8.51 -5.85 9.46
N VAL A 158 7.20 -5.60 9.49
CA VAL A 158 6.19 -6.56 9.02
C VAL A 158 6.32 -6.78 7.52
N VAL A 159 6.52 -5.73 6.72
CA VAL A 159 6.76 -5.83 5.27
C VAL A 159 8.00 -6.66 4.97
N ALA A 160 9.13 -6.35 5.61
CA ALA A 160 10.38 -7.10 5.43
C ALA A 160 10.21 -8.56 5.84
N PHE A 161 9.51 -8.82 6.94
CA PHE A 161 9.21 -10.17 7.38
C PHE A 161 8.38 -10.96 6.35
N LEU A 162 7.31 -10.35 5.80
CA LEU A 162 6.49 -10.97 4.76
C LEU A 162 7.31 -11.23 3.48
N ALA A 163 8.17 -10.31 3.08
CA ALA A 163 9.07 -10.49 1.94
C ALA A 163 10.00 -11.71 2.15
N GLN A 164 10.58 -11.84 3.33
CA GLN A 164 11.45 -12.98 3.69
C GLN A 164 10.67 -14.31 3.72
N CYS A 165 9.39 -14.28 4.12
CA CYS A 165 8.52 -15.46 4.10
C CYS A 165 8.23 -15.90 2.66
N SER A 166 7.88 -14.96 1.78
CA SER A 166 7.69 -15.22 0.34
C SER A 166 8.98 -15.73 -0.33
N ALA A 167 10.14 -15.31 0.16
CA ALA A 167 11.44 -15.79 -0.30
C ALA A 167 11.89 -17.13 0.30
N ASN A 168 11.08 -17.77 1.17
CA ASN A 168 11.40 -19.03 1.83
C ASN A 168 12.70 -19.00 2.68
N LEU A 169 13.18 -17.83 3.10
CA LEU A 169 14.48 -17.66 3.78
C LEU A 169 14.52 -18.33 5.16
N TRP A 170 13.38 -18.39 5.82
CA TRP A 170 13.25 -18.97 7.14
C TRP A 170 13.35 -20.51 7.11
N LEU A 171 13.13 -21.15 5.95
CA LEU A 171 13.16 -22.62 5.83
C LEU A 171 14.58 -23.19 5.85
N GLN A 172 15.61 -22.38 5.61
CA GLN A 172 16.98 -22.86 5.36
C GLN A 172 17.91 -22.79 6.58
N THR A 173 17.50 -22.15 7.68
CA THR A 173 18.30 -22.05 8.90
C THR A 173 18.04 -23.24 9.82
N ASN A 174 19.06 -24.06 10.11
CA ASN A 174 19.19 -25.12 11.14
C ASN A 174 17.94 -25.96 11.52
N GLY A 175 18.05 -27.30 11.48
CA GLY A 175 16.97 -28.31 11.58
C GLY A 175 15.96 -28.27 12.76
N LEU A 176 16.07 -27.34 13.71
CA LEU A 176 15.06 -27.04 14.74
C LEU A 176 14.21 -25.82 14.37
N ILE A 177 14.82 -24.81 13.73
CA ILE A 177 14.15 -23.69 13.09
C ILE A 177 13.46 -24.18 11.80
N GLU A 178 14.06 -25.08 11.03
CA GLU A 178 13.41 -25.71 9.87
C GLU A 178 12.07 -26.36 10.24
N LYS A 179 11.95 -26.98 11.43
CA LYS A 179 10.69 -27.54 11.93
C LYS A 179 9.70 -26.47 12.39
N ILE A 180 10.17 -25.46 13.13
CA ILE A 180 9.33 -24.34 13.57
C ILE A 180 8.85 -23.55 12.35
N VAL A 181 9.67 -23.40 11.32
CA VAL A 181 9.38 -22.63 10.11
C VAL A 181 8.60 -23.44 9.09
N THR A 182 8.83 -24.74 8.89
CA THR A 182 7.88 -25.54 8.11
C THR A 182 6.52 -25.57 8.79
N LEU A 183 6.47 -25.62 10.13
CA LEU A 183 5.23 -25.42 10.89
C LEU A 183 4.69 -24.00 10.78
N TRP A 184 5.53 -22.97 10.77
CA TRP A 184 5.12 -21.56 10.73
C TRP A 184 4.74 -21.10 9.32
N SER A 185 5.35 -21.66 8.28
CA SER A 185 5.01 -21.52 6.85
C SER A 185 3.78 -22.36 6.49
N SER A 186 3.63 -23.55 7.09
CA SER A 186 2.37 -24.30 7.02
C SER A 186 1.28 -23.58 7.81
N PHE A 187 1.59 -22.98 8.96
CA PHE A 187 0.68 -22.14 9.73
C PHE A 187 0.39 -20.84 9.01
N PHE A 188 1.34 -20.23 8.31
CA PHE A 188 1.14 -19.00 7.55
C PHE A 188 0.29 -19.28 6.31
N ARG A 189 0.56 -20.37 5.58
CA ARG A 189 -0.35 -20.85 4.52
C ARG A 189 -1.71 -21.25 5.07
N LEU A 190 -1.76 -21.91 6.23
CA LEU A 190 -3.01 -22.22 6.91
C LEU A 190 -3.66 -20.96 7.50
N TRP A 191 -2.93 -19.89 7.79
CA TRP A 191 -3.43 -18.61 8.29
C TRP A 191 -3.98 -17.78 7.12
N GLU A 192 -3.26 -17.73 6.00
CA GLU A 192 -3.68 -17.20 4.71
C GLU A 192 -4.88 -17.99 4.13
N GLN A 193 -4.97 -19.31 4.38
CA GLN A 193 -6.04 -20.18 3.88
C GLN A 193 -7.23 -20.34 4.84
N MET A 194 -7.03 -20.30 6.17
CA MET A 194 -8.09 -20.43 7.20
C MET A 194 -8.65 -19.06 7.61
N MET A 195 -7.85 -17.99 7.50
CA MET A 195 -8.23 -16.60 7.79
C MET A 195 -8.07 -15.72 6.55
N GLY A 196 -8.41 -16.24 5.36
CA GLY A 196 -8.24 -15.60 4.04
C GLY A 196 -8.95 -14.25 3.80
N ILE A 197 -9.33 -13.58 4.89
CA ILE A 197 -9.99 -12.28 4.97
C ILE A 197 -9.19 -11.32 5.89
N SER A 198 -8.31 -11.81 6.79
CA SER A 198 -7.66 -11.01 7.85
C SER A 198 -6.22 -10.55 7.55
N THR A 199 -5.56 -11.11 6.52
CA THR A 199 -4.27 -10.60 6.00
C THR A 199 -4.43 -9.20 5.42
N ALA A 200 -5.53 -8.95 4.68
CA ALA A 200 -5.84 -7.65 4.11
C ALA A 200 -6.08 -6.58 5.19
N GLU A 201 -6.69 -6.93 6.33
CA GLU A 201 -6.96 -5.98 7.42
C GLU A 201 -5.73 -5.69 8.29
N THR A 202 -4.96 -6.72 8.64
CA THR A 202 -3.72 -6.56 9.45
C THR A 202 -2.63 -5.83 8.69
N VAL A 203 -2.33 -6.27 7.46
CA VAL A 203 -1.39 -5.59 6.57
C VAL A 203 -1.97 -4.26 6.11
N GLY A 204 -3.29 -4.17 5.95
CA GLY A 204 -3.99 -2.93 5.59
C GLY A 204 -3.76 -1.82 6.60
N CYS A 205 -3.79 -2.09 7.91
CA CYS A 205 -3.45 -1.08 8.93
C CYS A 205 -1.97 -0.67 8.87
N ASP A 206 -1.06 -1.62 8.63
CA ASP A 206 0.37 -1.35 8.50
C ASP A 206 0.63 -0.47 7.25
N TYR A 207 -0.02 -0.77 6.12
CA TYR A 207 0.05 0.00 4.88
C TYR A 207 -0.64 1.36 5.00
N GLN A 208 -1.77 1.44 5.71
CA GLN A 208 -2.46 2.69 6.02
C GLN A 208 -1.53 3.63 6.82
N LEU A 209 -0.84 3.11 7.84
CA LEU A 209 0.11 3.92 8.60
C LEU A 209 1.28 4.40 7.74
N LEU A 210 1.77 3.57 6.83
CA LEU A 210 2.80 3.96 5.86
C LEU A 210 2.31 5.06 4.91
N GLN A 211 1.07 4.99 4.42
CA GLN A 211 0.46 6.03 3.58
C GLN A 211 0.27 7.34 4.35
N GLN A 212 -0.18 7.27 5.61
CA GLN A 212 -0.30 8.44 6.48
C GLN A 212 1.05 9.09 6.75
N ALA A 213 2.10 8.28 6.99
CA ALA A 213 3.45 8.78 7.20
C ALA A 213 4.08 9.33 5.91
N ALA A 214 3.76 8.76 4.74
CA ALA A 214 4.16 9.30 3.45
C ALA A 214 3.59 10.70 3.19
N ALA A 215 2.49 11.07 3.84
CA ALA A 215 1.95 12.42 3.76
C ALA A 215 2.74 13.47 4.56
N VAL A 216 3.70 13.05 5.40
CA VAL A 216 4.52 13.95 6.23
C VAL A 216 6.02 13.79 6.00
N LEU A 217 6.49 12.59 5.64
CA LEU A 217 7.90 12.32 5.41
C LEU A 217 8.35 12.77 4.02
N HIS A 218 9.63 13.11 3.88
CA HIS A 218 10.20 13.41 2.58
C HIS A 218 10.20 12.15 1.69
N PRO A 219 9.74 12.23 0.42
CA PRO A 219 9.60 11.06 -0.46
C PRO A 219 10.92 10.32 -0.72
N ASP A 220 11.99 11.03 -1.08
CA ASP A 220 13.30 10.45 -1.34
C ASP A 220 13.83 9.70 -0.12
N GLU A 221 13.70 10.30 1.07
CA GLU A 221 14.13 9.66 2.30
C GLU A 221 13.27 8.44 2.68
N LEU A 222 11.95 8.49 2.45
CA LEU A 222 11.06 7.35 2.68
C LEU A 222 11.46 6.15 1.79
N ILE A 223 11.75 6.38 0.52
CA ILE A 223 12.23 5.33 -0.38
C ILE A 223 13.55 4.75 0.13
N VAL A 224 14.51 5.59 0.53
CA VAL A 224 15.79 5.14 1.11
C VAL A 224 15.57 4.30 2.37
N ARG A 225 14.63 4.68 3.25
CA ARG A 225 14.26 3.88 4.43
C ARG A 225 13.73 2.51 4.01
N MET A 226 12.83 2.44 3.03
CA MET A 226 12.30 1.17 2.54
C MET A 226 13.39 0.28 1.93
N VAL A 227 14.30 0.87 1.14
CA VAL A 227 15.47 0.17 0.57
C VAL A 227 16.37 -0.39 1.67
N HIS A 228 16.61 0.37 2.75
CA HIS A 228 17.35 -0.09 3.92
C HIS A 228 16.67 -1.28 4.59
N LYS A 229 15.38 -1.16 4.96
CA LYS A 229 14.66 -2.21 5.70
C LYS A 229 14.50 -3.51 4.95
N LEU A 230 14.40 -3.42 3.62
CA LEU A 230 14.28 -4.57 2.75
C LEU A 230 15.64 -5.12 2.30
N ASN A 231 16.73 -4.55 2.80
CA ASN A 231 18.11 -4.92 2.46
C ASN A 231 18.38 -4.93 0.95
N LEU A 232 17.88 -3.91 0.25
CA LEU A 232 17.92 -3.82 -1.22
C LEU A 232 19.11 -3.03 -1.76
N LYS A 233 19.95 -2.45 -0.89
CA LYS A 233 21.07 -1.61 -1.32
C LYS A 233 22.01 -2.34 -2.29
N ASP A 234 22.44 -3.55 -1.92
CA ASP A 234 23.38 -4.32 -2.73
C ASP A 234 22.74 -4.89 -4.00
N TYR A 235 21.44 -5.20 -3.93
CA TYR A 235 20.65 -5.66 -5.09
C TYR A 235 20.48 -4.56 -6.14
N LEU A 236 20.22 -3.32 -5.70
CA LEU A 236 20.10 -2.14 -6.56
C LEU A 236 21.45 -1.57 -6.97
N SER A 237 22.56 -2.07 -6.40
CA SER A 237 23.91 -1.71 -6.82
C SER A 237 24.45 -2.77 -7.77
N GLU A 238 24.95 -2.36 -8.94
CA GLU A 238 25.54 -3.30 -9.93
C GLU A 238 26.80 -4.05 -9.42
N LYS A 239 27.25 -3.75 -8.20
CA LYS A 239 28.46 -4.29 -7.58
C LYS A 239 28.32 -5.75 -7.11
N SER A 240 27.11 -6.29 -6.98
CA SER A 240 26.91 -7.65 -6.45
C SER A 240 26.98 -8.74 -7.54
N SER A 241 28.01 -9.59 -7.45
CA SER A 241 28.18 -10.74 -8.35
C SER A 241 27.12 -11.82 -8.15
N GLN A 242 26.43 -11.81 -7.01
CA GLN A 242 25.25 -12.63 -6.70
C GLN A 242 24.25 -11.82 -5.86
N PRO A 243 22.94 -11.84 -6.19
CA PRO A 243 21.93 -11.18 -5.37
C PRO A 243 21.83 -11.88 -4.02
N SER A 244 21.53 -11.14 -2.95
CA SER A 244 21.13 -11.76 -1.69
C SER A 244 19.89 -12.63 -1.90
N SER A 245 19.82 -13.77 -1.21
CA SER A 245 18.63 -14.61 -1.25
C SER A 245 17.40 -13.79 -0.82
N GLY A 246 16.32 -13.86 -1.61
CA GLY A 246 15.09 -13.11 -1.36
C GLY A 246 15.04 -11.65 -1.83
N SER A 247 16.07 -11.16 -2.54
CA SER A 247 16.10 -9.76 -3.03
C SER A 247 14.94 -9.43 -3.98
N VAL A 248 14.51 -10.38 -4.81
CA VAL A 248 13.39 -10.20 -5.74
C VAL A 248 12.09 -9.98 -4.97
N GLN A 249 11.78 -10.84 -3.98
CA GLN A 249 10.57 -10.70 -3.16
C GLN A 249 10.59 -9.44 -2.30
N ALA A 250 11.78 -9.03 -1.84
CA ALA A 250 11.97 -7.76 -1.13
C ALA A 250 11.70 -6.56 -2.05
N ALA A 251 12.20 -6.58 -3.29
CA ALA A 251 11.94 -5.53 -4.28
C ALA A 251 10.45 -5.47 -4.65
N GLU A 252 9.81 -6.63 -4.89
CA GLU A 252 8.37 -6.69 -5.12
C GLU A 252 7.56 -6.13 -3.93
N SER A 253 7.98 -6.42 -2.70
CA SER A 253 7.31 -5.90 -1.49
C SER A 253 7.46 -4.39 -1.37
N LEU A 254 8.63 -3.84 -1.71
CA LEU A 254 8.86 -2.40 -1.78
C LEU A 254 7.87 -1.75 -2.76
N LEU A 255 7.77 -2.28 -3.98
CA LEU A 255 6.90 -1.72 -5.01
C LEU A 255 5.41 -1.88 -4.67
N ARG A 256 5.00 -2.99 -4.02
CA ARG A 256 3.62 -3.16 -3.55
C ARG A 256 3.23 -2.13 -2.49
N VAL A 257 4.15 -1.77 -1.59
CA VAL A 257 3.90 -0.69 -0.62
C VAL A 257 3.79 0.67 -1.34
N LEU A 258 4.71 0.97 -2.28
CA LEU A 258 4.61 2.21 -3.07
C LEU A 258 3.30 2.27 -3.86
N HIS A 259 2.91 1.17 -4.50
CA HIS A 259 1.63 1.03 -5.21
C HIS A 259 0.46 1.37 -4.29
N PHE A 260 0.36 0.69 -3.13
CA PHE A 260 -0.70 0.96 -2.16
C PHE A 260 -0.76 2.44 -1.76
N ILE A 261 0.38 3.04 -1.41
CA ILE A 261 0.44 4.43 -0.95
C ILE A 261 -0.18 5.37 -1.99
N VAL A 262 0.07 5.15 -3.28
CA VAL A 262 -0.34 6.07 -4.36
C VAL A 262 -1.70 5.72 -5.00
N THR A 263 -2.20 4.50 -4.85
CA THR A 263 -3.46 4.04 -5.47
C THR A 263 -4.63 3.85 -4.49
N SER A 264 -4.38 3.55 -3.21
CA SER A 264 -5.44 3.25 -2.23
C SER A 264 -6.16 4.51 -1.76
N ARG A 265 -7.05 5.04 -2.61
CA ARG A 265 -7.83 6.27 -2.43
C ARG A 265 -9.28 6.04 -2.01
N SER A 266 -9.78 4.81 -2.11
CA SER A 266 -11.13 4.45 -1.66
C SER A 266 -11.26 4.43 -0.14
N ILE A 267 -10.14 4.27 0.58
CA ILE A 267 -10.09 4.32 2.04
C ILE A 267 -10.70 5.63 2.52
N HIS A 268 -11.59 5.53 3.50
CA HIS A 268 -12.27 6.68 4.09
C HIS A 268 -11.26 7.74 4.56
N GLY A 269 -11.53 9.00 4.22
CA GLY A 269 -10.66 10.13 4.55
C GLY A 269 -9.37 10.22 3.73
N VAL A 270 -9.03 9.26 2.87
CA VAL A 270 -7.81 9.35 2.05
C VAL A 270 -8.09 10.08 0.74
N GLY A 271 -9.17 9.69 0.06
CA GLY A 271 -9.58 10.29 -1.20
C GLY A 271 -11.08 10.50 -1.32
N TYR A 272 -11.47 11.16 -2.39
CA TYR A 272 -12.85 11.43 -2.74
C TYR A 272 -13.05 11.26 -4.24
N PHE A 273 -14.24 10.81 -4.64
CA PHE A 273 -14.62 10.71 -6.03
C PHE A 273 -14.65 12.09 -6.69
N ASP A 274 -13.98 12.22 -7.83
CA ASP A 274 -13.95 13.45 -8.61
C ASP A 274 -14.08 13.15 -10.11
N PRO A 275 -15.25 13.44 -10.71
CA PRO A 275 -15.47 13.28 -12.15
C PRO A 275 -14.44 14.02 -13.01
N SER A 276 -13.86 15.12 -12.53
CA SER A 276 -12.88 15.90 -13.27
C SER A 276 -11.58 15.13 -13.51
N ILE A 277 -11.17 14.23 -12.61
CA ILE A 277 -10.01 13.35 -12.86
C ILE A 277 -10.31 12.40 -14.01
N VAL A 278 -11.50 11.80 -14.00
CA VAL A 278 -11.90 10.84 -15.03
C VAL A 278 -11.98 11.53 -16.40
N ALA A 279 -12.50 12.76 -16.41
CA ALA A 279 -12.58 13.60 -17.60
C ALA A 279 -11.21 14.14 -18.05
N ALA A 280 -10.27 14.35 -17.13
CA ALA A 280 -8.92 14.82 -17.45
C ALA A 280 -8.17 13.80 -18.29
N ILE A 281 -8.27 12.50 -17.99
CA ILE A 281 -7.57 11.46 -18.75
C ILE A 281 -8.33 11.18 -20.06
N PRO A 282 -7.72 11.36 -21.24
CA PRO A 282 -8.42 11.40 -22.50
C PRO A 282 -9.01 10.03 -22.79
N SER A 283 -10.24 9.99 -23.31
CA SER A 283 -10.80 8.76 -23.83
C SER A 283 -10.10 8.41 -25.15
N LEU A 284 -9.53 7.22 -25.20
CA LEU A 284 -8.94 6.64 -26.38
C LEU A 284 -9.51 5.23 -26.50
N PRO A 285 -10.33 4.89 -27.50
CA PRO A 285 -11.01 3.59 -27.57
C PRO A 285 -10.10 2.36 -27.38
N GLN A 286 -8.81 2.48 -27.73
CA GLN A 286 -7.79 1.43 -27.63
C GLN A 286 -7.18 1.24 -26.23
N LEU A 287 -7.24 2.24 -25.36
CA LEU A 287 -6.61 2.20 -24.02
C LEU A 287 -7.54 2.70 -22.90
N PHE A 288 -8.42 3.64 -23.21
CA PHE A 288 -9.37 4.31 -22.33
C PHE A 288 -10.74 4.42 -23.01
N PRO A 289 -11.60 3.39 -22.96
CA PRO A 289 -12.90 3.46 -23.62
C PRO A 289 -13.75 4.68 -23.16
N PRO A 290 -14.65 5.22 -24.00
CA PRO A 290 -15.25 6.54 -23.77
C PRO A 290 -16.39 6.58 -22.75
N ASP A 291 -17.09 5.47 -22.52
CA ASP A 291 -18.35 5.46 -21.75
C ASP A 291 -18.19 4.69 -20.42
N PHE A 292 -17.83 5.40 -19.34
CA PHE A 292 -17.72 4.80 -18.00
C PHE A 292 -18.68 5.41 -16.98
N ASN A 293 -19.95 5.49 -17.35
CA ASN A 293 -21.05 5.59 -16.38
C ASN A 293 -21.42 4.17 -15.89
N ASP A 294 -20.43 3.43 -15.39
CA ASP A 294 -20.59 2.04 -14.94
C ASP A 294 -21.30 1.93 -13.58
N LEU A 295 -21.23 2.98 -12.77
CA LEU A 295 -21.75 3.04 -11.41
C LEU A 295 -22.30 4.45 -11.10
N ASP A 296 -23.34 4.53 -10.26
CA ASP A 296 -23.86 5.83 -9.81
C ASP A 296 -22.79 6.56 -8.99
N GLU A 297 -22.66 7.87 -9.22
CA GLU A 297 -21.75 8.73 -8.45
C GLU A 297 -21.97 8.59 -6.94
N SER A 298 -23.21 8.38 -6.50
CA SER A 298 -23.52 8.17 -5.08
C SER A 298 -22.85 6.93 -4.48
N LEU A 299 -22.72 5.84 -5.25
CA LEU A 299 -22.02 4.64 -4.80
C LEU A 299 -20.51 4.87 -4.71
N GLU A 300 -19.95 5.67 -5.62
CA GLU A 300 -18.54 6.08 -5.58
C GLU A 300 -18.21 7.00 -4.40
N ILE A 301 -19.20 7.75 -3.91
CA ILE A 301 -19.05 8.66 -2.77
C ILE A 301 -19.27 7.92 -1.44
N GLU A 302 -20.34 7.12 -1.34
CA GLU A 302 -20.75 6.49 -0.08
C GLU A 302 -20.09 5.12 0.14
N ASP A 303 -19.86 4.35 -0.91
CA ASP A 303 -19.51 2.93 -0.82
C ASP A 303 -18.24 2.56 -1.61
N ALA A 304 -17.33 3.52 -1.83
CA ALA A 304 -16.09 3.35 -2.62
C ALA A 304 -15.29 2.08 -2.31
N VAL A 305 -15.00 1.81 -1.03
CA VAL A 305 -14.26 0.61 -0.59
C VAL A 305 -15.04 -0.66 -0.94
N LEU A 306 -16.34 -0.66 -0.66
CA LEU A 306 -17.21 -1.81 -0.92
C LEU A 306 -17.33 -2.09 -2.43
N VAL A 307 -17.40 -1.04 -3.25
CA VAL A 307 -17.38 -1.15 -4.72
C VAL A 307 -16.10 -1.85 -5.19
N ASP A 308 -14.94 -1.34 -4.76
CA ASP A 308 -13.64 -1.89 -5.17
C ASP A 308 -13.49 -3.34 -4.68
N ASP A 309 -13.91 -3.67 -3.45
CA ASP A 309 -13.86 -5.01 -2.89
C ASP A 309 -14.79 -6.00 -3.63
N ILE A 310 -16.04 -5.62 -3.92
CA ILE A 310 -16.98 -6.48 -4.67
C ILE A 310 -16.43 -6.80 -6.06
N ILE A 311 -15.91 -5.79 -6.75
CA ILE A 311 -15.31 -5.97 -8.08
C ILE A 311 -14.15 -6.96 -7.98
N HIS A 312 -13.18 -6.71 -7.09
CA HIS A 312 -11.99 -7.56 -7.03
C HIS A 312 -12.29 -8.99 -6.53
N GLN A 313 -13.32 -9.19 -5.69
CA GLN A 313 -13.81 -10.53 -5.36
C GLN A 313 -14.37 -11.26 -6.59
N LEU A 314 -15.17 -10.59 -7.41
CA LEU A 314 -15.75 -11.20 -8.60
C LEU A 314 -14.75 -11.41 -9.75
N CYS A 315 -13.62 -10.68 -9.76
CA CYS A 315 -12.51 -10.95 -10.68
C CYS A 315 -11.86 -12.33 -10.44
N LEU A 316 -11.94 -12.89 -9.22
CA LEU A 316 -11.37 -14.20 -8.90
C LEU A 316 -12.17 -15.35 -9.53
N ARG A 317 -13.50 -15.27 -9.45
CA ARG A 317 -14.42 -16.28 -9.99
C ARG A 317 -15.88 -15.79 -9.96
N PRO A 318 -16.76 -16.41 -10.78
CA PRO A 318 -18.20 -16.32 -10.58
C PRO A 318 -18.62 -16.77 -9.18
N MET A 319 -19.48 -16.00 -8.51
CA MET A 319 -19.95 -16.25 -7.14
C MET A 319 -21.47 -16.10 -7.03
N THR A 320 -22.12 -16.74 -6.07
CA THR A 320 -23.51 -16.39 -5.72
C THR A 320 -23.53 -15.10 -4.89
N PRO A 321 -24.65 -14.33 -4.84
CA PRO A 321 -24.70 -13.13 -4.00
C PRO A 321 -24.39 -13.37 -2.52
N SER A 322 -24.76 -14.54 -1.99
CA SER A 322 -24.43 -14.96 -0.62
C SER A 322 -22.94 -15.27 -0.46
N GLU A 323 -22.31 -15.93 -1.43
CA GLU A 323 -20.86 -16.15 -1.46
C GLU A 323 -20.10 -14.81 -1.45
N VAL A 324 -20.52 -13.84 -2.26
CA VAL A 324 -19.92 -12.49 -2.28
C VAL A 324 -20.00 -11.87 -0.89
N CYS A 325 -21.18 -11.86 -0.26
CA CYS A 325 -21.36 -11.30 1.08
C CYS A 325 -20.44 -11.95 2.13
N SER A 326 -20.18 -13.25 1.99
CA SER A 326 -19.30 -14.00 2.90
C SER A 326 -17.80 -13.82 2.62
N ALA A 327 -17.45 -13.43 1.39
CA ALA A 327 -16.06 -13.29 0.94
C ALA A 327 -15.50 -11.87 1.17
N LEU A 328 -16.37 -10.88 1.42
CA LEU A 328 -15.96 -9.50 1.65
C LEU A 328 -15.22 -9.32 2.98
N PRO A 329 -14.20 -8.46 3.02
CA PRO A 329 -13.48 -8.13 4.25
C PRO A 329 -14.35 -7.39 5.27
N SER A 330 -13.95 -7.48 6.54
CA SER A 330 -14.58 -6.70 7.61
C SER A 330 -14.14 -5.24 7.44
N HIS A 331 -14.98 -4.43 6.78
CA HIS A 331 -14.69 -3.02 6.64
C HIS A 331 -14.46 -2.34 8.00
N THR A 332 -13.44 -1.49 8.06
CA THR A 332 -13.20 -0.60 9.18
C THR A 332 -14.38 0.37 9.32
N PHE A 333 -14.81 0.57 10.56
CA PHE A 333 -15.89 1.51 10.84
C PHE A 333 -15.44 2.93 10.52
N ARG A 334 -16.35 3.72 9.94
CA ARG A 334 -16.16 5.17 9.77
C ARG A 334 -16.14 5.88 11.11
N SER A 335 -15.45 7.01 11.14
CA SER A 335 -15.54 8.00 12.20
C SER A 335 -16.98 8.42 12.50
N CYS A 336 -17.32 8.51 13.79
CA CYS A 336 -18.62 8.98 14.26
C CYS A 336 -18.89 10.46 13.91
N LEU A 337 -17.84 11.25 13.66
CA LEU A 337 -17.91 12.64 13.23
C LEU A 337 -17.40 12.80 11.79
N TYR A 338 -17.58 11.77 10.95
CA TYR A 338 -17.27 11.86 9.54
C TYR A 338 -18.02 13.03 8.88
N GLU A 339 -17.28 13.90 8.20
CA GLU A 339 -17.84 14.93 7.33
C GLU A 339 -17.60 14.51 5.88
N LEU A 340 -18.67 14.51 5.07
CA LEU A 340 -18.54 14.26 3.63
C LEU A 340 -17.62 15.34 3.02
N PRO A 341 -16.57 14.97 2.28
CA PRO A 341 -15.73 15.96 1.62
C PRO A 341 -16.58 16.80 0.65
N PRO A 342 -16.22 18.08 0.43
CA PRO A 342 -16.96 18.95 -0.47
C PRO A 342 -16.90 18.38 -1.88
N TYR A 343 -18.03 17.86 -2.36
CA TYR A 343 -18.17 17.38 -3.73
C TYR A 343 -18.26 18.57 -4.70
N CYS A 344 -17.35 18.63 -5.67
CA CYS A 344 -17.33 19.66 -6.72
C CYS A 344 -18.16 19.29 -7.95
N GLY A 345 -19.02 18.26 -7.88
CA GLY A 345 -19.91 17.95 -9.00
C GLY A 345 -21.00 19.01 -9.17
N LEU A 346 -21.26 19.36 -10.43
CA LEU A 346 -22.26 20.32 -10.90
C LEU A 346 -23.66 20.06 -10.33
N ARG A 347 -23.94 20.56 -9.13
CA ARG A 347 -25.30 20.94 -8.73
C ARG A 347 -25.28 22.39 -8.27
N GLY A 348 -25.80 23.25 -9.15
CA GLY A 348 -26.17 24.60 -8.77
C GLY A 348 -27.21 24.59 -7.65
N SER A 349 -26.95 25.42 -6.63
CA SER A 349 -27.88 26.14 -5.76
C SER A 349 -29.18 25.43 -5.31
N ALA A 350 -29.26 25.10 -4.02
CA ALA A 350 -30.36 25.56 -3.17
C ALA A 350 -29.87 25.63 -1.71
N GLY A 351 -29.96 26.80 -1.09
CA GLY A 351 -29.56 27.01 0.30
C GLY A 351 -30.30 26.06 1.24
N HIS A 352 -29.56 25.20 1.93
CA HIS A 352 -30.08 24.46 3.07
C HIS A 352 -29.60 25.15 4.35
N ASN A 353 -30.53 25.87 4.97
CA ASN A 353 -30.37 26.44 6.31
C ASN A 353 -30.03 25.31 7.30
N SER A 354 -28.91 25.47 7.98
CA SER A 354 -28.38 24.57 9.00
C SER A 354 -29.18 24.69 10.30
N SER A 355 -30.21 23.87 10.46
CA SER A 355 -30.82 23.67 11.79
C SER A 355 -31.54 22.32 11.91
N THR A 356 -30.79 21.23 12.09
CA THR A 356 -31.33 19.95 12.62
C THR A 356 -30.21 19.10 13.24
N SER A 357 -29.72 19.47 14.44
CA SER A 357 -28.55 18.83 15.09
C SER A 357 -28.83 17.65 16.02
N ILE A 358 -30.03 17.04 15.99
CA ILE A 358 -30.40 15.97 16.96
C ILE A 358 -30.95 14.70 16.30
N GLY A 359 -31.46 14.77 15.07
CA GLY A 359 -31.98 13.61 14.33
C GLY A 359 -30.89 12.72 13.72
N ASP A 360 -29.80 13.31 13.23
CA ASP A 360 -28.76 12.60 12.46
C ASP A 360 -27.90 11.66 13.31
N ARG A 361 -27.76 11.95 14.62
CA ARG A 361 -27.03 11.07 15.55
C ARG A 361 -27.69 9.70 15.74
N LYS A 362 -29.01 9.58 15.56
CA LYS A 362 -29.72 8.28 15.63
C LYS A 362 -29.66 7.50 14.31
N LEU A 363 -29.43 8.17 13.18
CA LEU A 363 -29.29 7.55 11.86
C LEU A 363 -27.90 6.92 11.66
N ALA A 364 -26.84 7.55 12.19
CA ALA A 364 -25.48 7.02 12.12
C ALA A 364 -25.33 5.65 12.83
N VAL A 365 -26.05 5.44 13.94
CA VAL A 365 -26.02 4.17 14.69
C VAL A 365 -26.88 3.07 14.04
N ARG A 366 -27.85 3.43 13.17
CA ARG A 366 -28.73 2.46 12.50
C ARG A 366 -28.16 1.88 11.21
N ARG A 367 -27.12 2.44 10.60
CA ARG A 367 -26.47 1.88 9.39
C ARG A 367 -25.60 0.64 9.68
N LEU A 368 -25.58 0.12 10.92
CA LEU A 368 -24.68 -0.95 11.31
C LEU A 368 -25.02 -2.33 10.72
N ASN A 369 -26.24 -2.56 10.21
CA ASN A 369 -26.75 -3.92 9.95
C ASN A 369 -27.38 -4.17 8.58
N ASP A 370 -27.36 -3.20 7.64
CA ASP A 370 -27.99 -3.40 6.32
C ASP A 370 -26.98 -3.30 5.17
N LYS A 371 -25.92 -4.13 5.23
CA LYS A 371 -24.95 -4.27 4.13
C LYS A 371 -25.58 -4.84 2.85
N ILE A 372 -26.74 -5.51 2.97
CA ILE A 372 -27.38 -6.23 1.87
C ILE A 372 -27.89 -5.27 0.78
N GLY A 373 -28.45 -4.12 1.18
CA GLY A 373 -28.95 -3.11 0.24
C GLY A 373 -27.88 -2.57 -0.72
N PRO A 374 -26.77 -1.99 -0.21
CA PRO A 374 -25.67 -1.51 -1.04
C PRO A 374 -25.04 -2.60 -1.90
N ILE A 375 -24.79 -3.80 -1.35
CA ILE A 375 -24.22 -4.92 -2.11
C ILE A 375 -25.11 -5.28 -3.30
N SER A 376 -26.42 -5.41 -3.08
CA SER A 376 -27.36 -5.75 -4.16
C SER A 376 -27.38 -4.67 -5.25
N ASN A 377 -27.38 -3.40 -4.87
CA ASN A 377 -27.34 -2.27 -5.81
C ASN A 377 -26.05 -2.27 -6.64
N ILE A 378 -24.90 -2.52 -6.01
CA ILE A 378 -23.60 -2.61 -6.70
C ILE A 378 -23.63 -3.78 -7.68
N LEU A 379 -24.02 -4.98 -7.24
CA LEU A 379 -24.08 -6.18 -8.08
C LEU A 379 -24.97 -6.00 -9.31
N GLN A 380 -26.12 -5.34 -9.18
CA GLN A 380 -27.01 -5.05 -10.31
C GLN A 380 -26.36 -4.17 -11.39
N LYS A 381 -25.37 -3.35 -11.02
CA LYS A 381 -24.69 -2.42 -11.93
C LYS A 381 -23.41 -2.99 -12.50
N VAL A 382 -22.64 -3.73 -11.71
CA VAL A 382 -21.31 -4.19 -12.13
C VAL A 382 -21.30 -5.59 -12.73
N ALA A 383 -22.33 -6.39 -12.48
CA ALA A 383 -22.36 -7.81 -12.80
C ALA A 383 -23.59 -8.23 -13.61
N THR A 384 -23.43 -9.33 -14.34
CA THR A 384 -24.50 -10.08 -15.02
C THR A 384 -24.78 -11.38 -14.29
N GLN A 385 -26.03 -11.83 -14.33
CA GLN A 385 -26.42 -13.12 -13.75
C GLN A 385 -26.27 -14.24 -14.79
N MET A 386 -25.70 -15.35 -14.37
CA MET A 386 -25.52 -16.58 -15.15
C MET A 386 -26.09 -17.75 -14.37
N LEU A 387 -26.91 -18.57 -15.02
CA LEU A 387 -27.40 -19.82 -14.44
C LEU A 387 -26.33 -20.89 -14.61
N VAL A 388 -25.81 -21.42 -13.50
CA VAL A 388 -24.80 -22.50 -13.50
C VAL A 388 -25.38 -23.67 -12.71
N GLY A 389 -26.01 -24.61 -13.42
CA GLY A 389 -26.77 -25.69 -12.78
C GLY A 389 -28.08 -25.17 -12.19
N GLU A 390 -28.29 -25.38 -10.89
CA GLU A 390 -29.47 -24.87 -10.15
C GLU A 390 -29.23 -23.48 -9.51
N ASP A 391 -27.97 -23.03 -9.45
CA ASP A 391 -27.60 -21.78 -8.78
C ASP A 391 -27.46 -20.60 -9.76
N VAL A 392 -27.93 -19.43 -9.34
CA VAL A 392 -27.69 -18.15 -10.02
C VAL A 392 -26.38 -17.56 -9.52
N LYS A 393 -25.36 -17.55 -10.37
CA LYS A 393 -24.08 -16.91 -10.12
C LYS A 393 -24.01 -15.55 -10.78
N VAL A 394 -23.31 -14.62 -10.17
CA VAL A 394 -22.99 -13.31 -10.74
C VAL A 394 -21.56 -13.32 -11.28
N THR A 395 -21.39 -12.72 -12.45
CA THR A 395 -20.11 -12.52 -13.14
C THR A 395 -19.95 -11.05 -13.48
N LEU A 396 -18.74 -10.51 -13.36
CA LEU A 396 -18.52 -9.11 -13.74
C LEU A 396 -18.77 -8.91 -15.23
N ARG A 397 -19.35 -7.75 -15.56
CA ARG A 397 -19.48 -7.35 -16.95
C ARG A 397 -18.08 -7.09 -17.55
N PRO A 398 -17.83 -7.50 -18.80
CA PRO A 398 -16.54 -7.29 -19.46
C PRO A 398 -16.10 -5.81 -19.53
N ASP A 399 -17.02 -4.87 -19.72
CA ASP A 399 -16.75 -3.43 -19.73
C ASP A 399 -16.24 -2.92 -18.38
N VAL A 400 -16.74 -3.48 -17.28
CA VAL A 400 -16.29 -3.16 -15.92
C VAL A 400 -14.91 -3.77 -15.67
N LEU A 401 -14.69 -5.03 -16.08
CA LEU A 401 -13.39 -5.71 -15.96
C LEU A 401 -12.26 -4.91 -16.62
N VAL A 402 -12.50 -4.42 -17.84
CA VAL A 402 -11.53 -3.66 -18.63
C VAL A 402 -11.02 -2.40 -17.91
N VAL A 403 -11.81 -1.80 -17.01
CA VAL A 403 -11.44 -0.52 -16.37
C VAL A 403 -11.32 -0.53 -14.87
N ARG A 404 -11.74 -1.59 -14.22
CA ARG A 404 -11.69 -1.70 -12.76
C ARG A 404 -10.70 -2.75 -12.27
N PHE A 405 -10.23 -3.64 -13.14
CA PHE A 405 -9.29 -4.67 -12.73
C PHE A 405 -7.93 -4.05 -12.40
N ASP A 406 -7.56 -4.11 -11.12
CA ASP A 406 -6.21 -3.84 -10.63
C ASP A 406 -5.53 -5.17 -10.29
N LEU A 407 -4.49 -5.53 -11.04
CA LEU A 407 -3.71 -6.74 -10.79
C LEU A 407 -3.08 -6.74 -9.39
N PHE A 408 -2.76 -5.56 -8.85
CA PHE A 408 -2.11 -5.40 -7.54
C PHE A 408 -3.07 -4.87 -6.47
N HIS A 409 -4.37 -5.16 -6.62
CA HIS A 409 -5.36 -4.78 -5.63
C HIS A 409 -4.96 -5.30 -4.22
N PRO A 410 -5.06 -4.49 -3.16
CA PRO A 410 -4.57 -4.87 -1.82
C PRO A 410 -5.25 -6.09 -1.20
N SER A 411 -6.44 -6.47 -1.68
CA SER A 411 -7.15 -7.66 -1.20
C SER A 411 -6.55 -8.98 -1.71
N TYR A 412 -5.69 -8.94 -2.75
CA TYR A 412 -5.12 -10.15 -3.32
C TYR A 412 -3.89 -10.62 -2.55
N GLY A 413 -3.95 -11.85 -2.05
CA GLY A 413 -2.75 -12.62 -1.71
C GLY A 413 -1.95 -13.02 -2.96
N SER A 414 -0.72 -13.51 -2.78
CA SER A 414 0.17 -13.84 -3.90
C SER A 414 -0.42 -14.88 -4.86
N LYS A 415 -1.19 -15.85 -4.35
CA LYS A 415 -1.87 -16.86 -5.19
C LYS A 415 -3.11 -16.31 -5.88
N GLN A 416 -3.89 -15.50 -5.16
CA GLN A 416 -5.09 -14.86 -5.69
C GLN A 416 -4.78 -13.88 -6.82
N GLN A 417 -3.61 -13.22 -6.76
CA GLN A 417 -3.15 -12.35 -7.83
C GLN A 417 -3.04 -13.10 -9.17
N SER A 418 -2.33 -14.24 -9.20
CA SER A 418 -2.22 -15.05 -10.42
C SER A 418 -3.57 -15.63 -10.86
N GLU A 419 -4.40 -16.08 -9.90
CA GLU A 419 -5.74 -16.61 -10.19
C GLU A 419 -6.64 -15.54 -10.81
N ALA A 420 -6.62 -14.31 -10.27
CA ALA A 420 -7.37 -13.18 -10.80
C ALA A 420 -6.89 -12.80 -12.21
N LYS A 421 -5.56 -12.74 -12.44
CA LYS A 421 -4.98 -12.46 -13.76
C LYS A 421 -5.49 -13.47 -14.80
N ASP A 422 -5.37 -14.77 -14.51
CA ASP A 422 -5.77 -15.84 -15.42
C ASP A 422 -7.29 -15.82 -15.69
N ALA A 423 -8.10 -15.62 -14.65
CA ALA A 423 -9.56 -15.54 -14.76
C ALA A 423 -10.03 -14.34 -15.58
N VAL A 424 -9.38 -13.17 -15.41
CA VAL A 424 -9.69 -11.97 -16.19
C VAL A 424 -9.27 -12.14 -17.64
N ILE A 425 -8.09 -12.70 -17.92
CA ILE A 425 -7.63 -13.01 -19.29
C ILE A 425 -8.64 -13.93 -19.98
N GLN A 426 -9.06 -15.01 -19.31
CA GLN A 426 -10.03 -15.94 -19.86
C GLN A 426 -11.38 -15.27 -20.13
N SER A 427 -11.88 -14.48 -19.17
CA SER A 427 -13.18 -13.82 -19.27
C SER A 427 -13.22 -12.77 -20.40
N LEU A 428 -12.16 -11.96 -20.54
CA LEU A 428 -12.07 -10.96 -21.60
C LEU A 428 -11.86 -11.60 -22.97
N THR A 429 -11.06 -12.66 -23.07
CA THR A 429 -10.87 -13.40 -24.33
C THR A 429 -12.20 -13.97 -24.82
N GLN A 430 -12.94 -14.64 -23.92
CA GLN A 430 -14.28 -15.17 -24.24
C GLN A 430 -15.26 -14.06 -24.62
N ALA A 431 -15.25 -12.93 -23.90
CA ALA A 431 -16.12 -11.81 -24.22
C ALA A 431 -15.81 -11.20 -25.59
N HIS A 432 -14.54 -11.16 -25.99
CA HIS A 432 -14.11 -10.70 -27.30
C HIS A 432 -14.58 -11.65 -28.43
N GLU A 433 -14.52 -12.96 -28.20
CA GLU A 433 -15.04 -13.96 -29.17
C GLU A 433 -16.55 -13.84 -29.36
N VAL A 434 -17.30 -13.55 -28.28
CA VAL A 434 -18.76 -13.37 -28.33
C VAL A 434 -19.16 -12.04 -28.96
N ASN A 435 -18.39 -10.97 -28.69
CA ASN A 435 -18.65 -9.63 -29.21
C ASN A 435 -17.34 -8.93 -29.61
N ALA A 436 -16.95 -9.09 -30.87
CA ALA A 436 -15.73 -8.49 -31.42
C ALA A 436 -15.73 -6.94 -31.40
N ASN A 437 -16.87 -6.29 -31.19
CA ASN A 437 -16.98 -4.83 -31.10
C ASN A 437 -16.88 -4.29 -29.66
N LEU A 438 -16.71 -5.17 -28.66
CA LEU A 438 -16.69 -4.79 -27.25
C LEU A 438 -15.49 -3.91 -26.89
N PHE A 439 -14.33 -4.22 -27.47
CA PHE A 439 -13.12 -3.41 -27.40
C PHE A 439 -12.27 -3.65 -28.66
N PRO A 440 -11.35 -2.73 -29.02
CA PRO A 440 -10.54 -2.87 -30.22
C PRO A 440 -9.74 -4.18 -30.24
N VAL A 441 -9.48 -4.70 -31.44
CA VAL A 441 -8.76 -5.97 -31.66
C VAL A 441 -7.39 -6.00 -30.97
N ASP A 442 -6.71 -4.85 -30.88
CA ASP A 442 -5.40 -4.71 -30.26
C ASP A 442 -5.45 -4.27 -28.78
N PHE A 443 -6.64 -4.38 -28.14
CA PHE A 443 -6.76 -4.05 -26.72
C PHE A 443 -5.91 -5.02 -25.88
N PRO A 444 -5.05 -4.52 -24.97
CA PRO A 444 -4.19 -5.38 -24.16
C PRO A 444 -5.01 -6.26 -23.20
N ILE A 445 -4.72 -7.56 -23.19
CA ILE A 445 -5.29 -8.54 -22.25
C ILE A 445 -4.11 -9.21 -21.51
N PRO A 446 -3.95 -9.04 -20.19
CA PRO A 446 -4.85 -8.32 -19.27
C PRO A 446 -4.86 -6.80 -19.50
N PRO A 447 -5.93 -6.09 -19.06
CA PRO A 447 -6.04 -4.65 -19.23
C PRO A 447 -4.92 -3.90 -18.48
N PRO A 448 -4.62 -2.64 -18.88
CA PRO A 448 -3.69 -1.80 -18.15
C PRO A 448 -4.26 -1.47 -16.75
N PRO A 449 -3.43 -0.93 -15.83
CA PRO A 449 -3.88 -0.48 -14.53
C PRO A 449 -5.08 0.48 -14.63
N PRO A 450 -6.05 0.39 -13.72
CA PRO A 450 -7.25 1.20 -13.79
C PRO A 450 -6.91 2.68 -13.63
N ARG A 451 -7.63 3.53 -14.36
CA ARG A 451 -7.49 4.99 -14.23
C ARG A 451 -7.92 5.43 -12.83
N PRO A 452 -7.23 6.41 -12.22
CA PRO A 452 -7.70 6.98 -10.97
C PRO A 452 -9.09 7.60 -11.21
N ARG A 453 -10.02 7.32 -10.29
CA ARG A 453 -11.36 7.94 -10.24
C ARG A 453 -11.52 8.91 -9.07
N ARG A 454 -10.51 8.94 -8.21
CA ARG A 454 -10.55 9.61 -6.92
C ARG A 454 -9.33 10.51 -6.77
N ARG A 455 -9.53 11.71 -6.23
CA ARG A 455 -8.45 12.59 -5.76
C ARG A 455 -8.09 12.20 -4.35
N PHE A 456 -6.81 12.36 -3.99
CA PHE A 456 -6.46 12.47 -2.57
C PHE A 456 -7.06 13.75 -1.99
N LEU A 457 -7.40 13.74 -0.69
CA LEU A 457 -7.73 14.98 0.01
C LEU A 457 -6.60 16.01 -0.14
N SER A 458 -6.94 17.29 -0.16
CA SER A 458 -5.99 18.38 -0.46
C SER A 458 -4.71 18.34 0.38
N HIS A 459 -4.82 18.01 1.67
CA HIS A 459 -3.69 17.91 2.60
C HIS A 459 -2.86 16.62 2.47
N LEU A 460 -3.35 15.61 1.76
CA LEU A 460 -2.63 14.36 1.46
C LEU A 460 -2.09 14.33 0.03
N ASN A 461 -2.74 15.04 -0.90
CA ASN A 461 -2.50 14.94 -2.33
C ASN A 461 -1.07 15.27 -2.74
N ALA A 462 -0.63 16.50 -2.48
CA ALA A 462 0.71 16.92 -2.87
C ALA A 462 1.79 16.08 -2.15
N PRO A 463 1.74 15.85 -0.83
CA PRO A 463 2.72 15.01 -0.15
C PRO A 463 2.83 13.58 -0.69
N ILE A 464 1.71 12.89 -0.90
CA ILE A 464 1.71 11.50 -1.41
C ILE A 464 2.21 11.46 -2.86
N LEU A 465 1.69 12.32 -3.74
CA LEU A 465 2.08 12.31 -5.15
C LEU A 465 3.54 12.73 -5.38
N ARG A 466 4.15 13.45 -4.43
CA ARG A 466 5.60 13.73 -4.49
C ARG A 466 6.46 12.46 -4.49
N LEU A 467 5.96 11.33 -3.99
CA LEU A 467 6.67 10.04 -4.12
C LEU A 467 6.91 9.66 -5.57
N LEU A 468 5.90 9.84 -6.45
CA LEU A 468 6.02 9.54 -7.87
C LEU A 468 6.83 10.60 -8.62
N ARG A 469 7.07 11.77 -8.03
CA ARG A 469 7.67 12.95 -8.66
C ARG A 469 9.09 13.25 -8.18
N CYS A 470 9.70 12.33 -7.43
CA CYS A 470 11.04 12.52 -6.89
C CYS A 470 12.12 11.79 -7.72
N PRO A 471 13.33 12.37 -7.84
CA PRO A 471 14.43 11.72 -8.57
C PRO A 471 14.81 10.34 -8.01
N THR A 472 14.73 10.13 -6.70
CA THR A 472 15.01 8.82 -6.08
C THR A 472 14.04 7.72 -6.55
N PHE A 473 12.77 8.05 -6.77
CA PHE A 473 11.79 7.10 -7.36
C PHE A 473 12.15 6.74 -8.80
N VAL A 474 12.51 7.73 -9.62
CA VAL A 474 12.94 7.49 -11.01
C VAL A 474 14.18 6.60 -11.04
N ARG A 475 15.18 6.86 -10.17
CA ARG A 475 16.37 6.01 -10.05
C ARG A 475 16.02 4.59 -9.63
N LEU A 476 15.10 4.41 -8.68
CA LEU A 476 14.61 3.08 -8.29
C LEU A 476 14.06 2.31 -9.48
N LEU A 477 13.11 2.91 -10.23
CA LEU A 477 12.50 2.27 -11.39
C LEU A 477 13.54 1.94 -12.46
N ARG A 478 14.45 2.88 -12.74
CA ARG A 478 15.53 2.70 -13.70
C ARG A 478 16.44 1.53 -13.33
N GLN A 479 16.93 1.49 -12.09
CA GLN A 479 17.82 0.41 -11.63
C GLN A 479 17.13 -0.95 -11.73
N LEU A 480 15.84 -1.03 -11.41
CA LEU A 480 15.07 -2.26 -11.57
C LEU A 480 14.94 -2.65 -13.06
N LEU A 481 14.65 -1.70 -13.95
CA LEU A 481 14.60 -1.97 -15.40
C LEU A 481 15.97 -2.41 -15.94
N ASP A 482 17.06 -1.78 -15.51
CA ASP A 482 18.42 -2.15 -15.89
C ASP A 482 18.76 -3.59 -15.43
N ILE A 483 18.33 -3.97 -14.21
CA ILE A 483 18.41 -5.36 -13.73
C ILE A 483 17.57 -6.29 -14.62
N GLY A 484 16.35 -5.90 -14.98
CA GLY A 484 15.48 -6.69 -15.85
C GLY A 484 16.06 -6.91 -17.25
N ILE A 485 16.68 -5.88 -17.84
CA ILE A 485 17.37 -5.97 -19.13
C ILE A 485 18.58 -6.92 -19.04
N LYS A 486 19.40 -6.79 -17.99
CA LYS A 486 20.64 -7.57 -17.81
C LYS A 486 20.38 -9.01 -17.39
N TYR A 487 19.38 -9.26 -16.56
CA TYR A 487 19.18 -10.52 -15.84
C TYR A 487 17.77 -11.09 -15.96
N GLY A 488 16.95 -10.62 -16.91
CA GLY A 488 15.54 -11.02 -17.02
C GLY A 488 15.28 -12.53 -17.18
N SER A 489 16.27 -13.30 -17.63
CA SER A 489 16.21 -14.77 -17.71
C SER A 489 16.56 -15.49 -16.41
N GLN A 490 17.06 -14.78 -15.39
CA GLN A 490 17.52 -15.34 -14.13
C GLN A 490 16.47 -15.08 -13.03
N GLN A 491 15.69 -16.10 -12.68
CA GLN A 491 14.65 -16.02 -11.64
C GLN A 491 15.19 -15.62 -10.25
N SER A 492 16.49 -15.78 -9.99
CA SER A 492 17.13 -15.33 -8.75
C SER A 492 17.33 -13.81 -8.67
N ARG A 493 17.24 -13.11 -9.80
CA ARG A 493 17.48 -11.66 -9.94
C ARG A 493 16.28 -10.90 -10.50
N TRP A 494 15.29 -11.60 -11.05
CA TRP A 494 14.18 -10.96 -11.74
C TRP A 494 12.92 -11.83 -11.68
N SER A 495 11.75 -11.20 -11.69
CA SER A 495 10.46 -11.87 -11.84
C SER A 495 9.56 -11.10 -12.81
N GLU A 496 8.62 -11.78 -13.43
CA GLU A 496 7.58 -11.14 -14.27
C GLU A 496 6.75 -10.16 -13.43
N THR A 497 6.39 -10.54 -12.20
CA THR A 497 5.68 -9.69 -11.24
C THR A 497 6.42 -8.37 -10.98
N LEU A 498 7.75 -8.40 -10.92
CA LEU A 498 8.56 -7.19 -10.71
C LEU A 498 8.49 -6.27 -11.93
N LEU A 499 8.52 -6.82 -13.15
CA LEU A 499 8.29 -6.05 -14.38
C LEU A 499 6.89 -5.41 -14.36
N GLU A 500 5.86 -6.20 -14.04
CA GLU A 500 4.48 -5.74 -13.99
C GLU A 500 4.28 -4.62 -12.98
N LEU A 501 4.86 -4.73 -11.78
CA LEU A 501 4.81 -3.70 -10.74
C LEU A 501 5.48 -2.40 -11.20
N VAL A 502 6.67 -2.50 -11.80
CA VAL A 502 7.40 -1.34 -12.34
C VAL A 502 6.57 -0.64 -13.42
N LEU A 503 6.02 -1.39 -14.37
CA LEU A 503 5.18 -0.83 -15.43
C LEU A 503 3.88 -0.25 -14.87
N HIS A 504 3.23 -0.90 -13.90
CA HIS A 504 2.04 -0.36 -13.22
C HIS A 504 2.32 1.00 -12.59
N LEU A 505 3.41 1.12 -11.83
CA LEU A 505 3.80 2.37 -11.18
C LEU A 505 4.14 3.48 -12.18
N ILE A 506 4.78 3.15 -13.31
CA ILE A 506 5.03 4.10 -14.40
C ILE A 506 3.70 4.58 -14.98
N ILE A 507 2.78 3.68 -15.29
CA ILE A 507 1.46 4.04 -15.84
C ILE A 507 0.68 4.93 -14.87
N ILE A 508 0.69 4.61 -13.56
CA ILE A 508 0.06 5.44 -12.52
C ILE A 508 0.70 6.83 -12.48
N ALA A 509 2.04 6.92 -12.51
CA ALA A 509 2.73 8.21 -12.53
C ALA A 509 2.39 9.04 -13.78
N LEU A 510 2.22 8.39 -14.94
CA LEU A 510 1.79 9.04 -16.18
C LEU A 510 0.33 9.49 -16.13
N TYR A 511 -0.57 8.74 -15.48
CA TYR A 511 -1.94 9.20 -15.24
C TYR A 511 -1.95 10.48 -14.39
N GLU A 512 -1.15 10.51 -13.32
CA GLU A 512 -1.04 11.68 -12.45
C GLU A 512 -0.40 12.88 -13.15
N ASP A 513 0.54 12.65 -14.07
CA ASP A 513 1.06 13.70 -14.95
C ASP A 513 0.02 14.21 -15.92
N PHE A 514 -0.85 13.34 -16.45
CA PHE A 514 -1.93 13.78 -17.33
C PHE A 514 -2.91 14.68 -16.57
N VAL A 515 -3.32 14.27 -15.38
CA VAL A 515 -4.20 15.06 -14.49
C VAL A 515 -3.53 16.39 -14.10
N ALA A 516 -2.24 16.38 -13.74
CA ALA A 516 -1.52 17.61 -13.44
C ALA A 516 -1.42 18.52 -14.67
N PHE A 517 -1.18 17.96 -15.86
CA PHE A 517 -1.03 18.72 -17.09
C PHE A 517 -2.32 19.44 -17.50
N THR A 518 -3.49 18.83 -17.31
CA THR A 518 -4.78 19.50 -17.59
C THR A 518 -5.08 20.63 -16.61
N GLU A 519 -4.56 20.55 -15.39
CA GLU A 519 -4.80 21.54 -14.33
C GLU A 519 -3.79 22.69 -14.32
N THR A 520 -2.51 22.39 -14.50
CA THR A 520 -1.40 23.34 -14.32
C THR A 520 -0.53 23.50 -15.56
N GLY A 521 -0.69 22.63 -16.58
CA GLY A 521 0.21 22.56 -17.73
C GLY A 521 1.57 21.90 -17.45
N GLU A 522 1.80 21.43 -16.22
CA GLU A 522 3.05 20.79 -15.83
C GLU A 522 2.98 19.26 -15.95
N ARG A 523 4.14 18.62 -16.10
CA ARG A 523 4.29 17.16 -16.05
C ARG A 523 5.35 16.78 -15.02
N PRO A 524 5.01 16.81 -13.71
CA PRO A 524 5.99 16.69 -12.64
C PRO A 524 6.81 15.38 -12.65
N PHE A 525 6.20 14.24 -12.99
CA PHE A 525 6.93 12.98 -13.10
C PHE A 525 7.89 13.00 -14.29
N LEU A 526 7.47 13.44 -15.48
CA LEU A 526 8.39 13.60 -16.62
C LEU A 526 9.49 14.64 -16.35
N LYS A 527 9.19 15.69 -15.58
CA LYS A 527 10.22 16.62 -15.07
C LYS A 527 11.22 15.87 -14.20
N ALA A 528 10.77 15.05 -13.24
CA ALA A 528 11.66 14.22 -12.43
C ALA A 528 12.48 13.23 -13.27
N VAL A 529 11.89 12.64 -14.31
CA VAL A 529 12.61 11.79 -15.27
C VAL A 529 13.74 12.57 -15.95
N SER A 530 13.48 13.82 -16.38
CA SER A 530 14.51 14.66 -17.01
C SER A 530 15.67 15.07 -16.09
N LEU A 531 15.49 14.99 -14.76
CA LEU A 531 16.53 15.29 -13.77
C LEU A 531 17.48 14.11 -13.53
N VAL A 532 17.09 12.90 -13.92
CA VAL A 532 17.95 11.71 -13.82
C VAL A 532 18.66 11.54 -15.16
N PRO A 533 20.01 11.51 -15.20
CA PRO A 533 20.76 11.35 -16.45
C PRO A 533 20.37 10.07 -17.19
N GLU A 534 20.60 9.99 -18.51
CA GLU A 534 20.41 8.74 -19.28
C GLU A 534 21.58 7.76 -19.11
N ALA A 535 22.78 8.25 -18.81
CA ALA A 535 23.93 7.39 -18.48
C ALA A 535 23.78 6.81 -17.07
N SER A 536 24.34 5.63 -16.82
CA SER A 536 24.34 5.03 -15.48
C SER A 536 25.19 5.88 -14.54
N GLU A 537 24.58 6.40 -13.47
CA GLU A 537 25.27 7.17 -12.45
C GLU A 537 26.21 6.26 -11.64
N SER A 538 27.45 6.70 -11.42
CA SER A 538 28.44 5.94 -10.64
C SER A 538 28.07 5.93 -9.15
N ALA A 539 28.64 4.99 -8.39
CA ALA A 539 28.42 4.96 -6.94
C ALA A 539 28.91 6.24 -6.25
N GLU A 540 30.02 6.82 -6.72
CA GLU A 540 30.58 8.08 -6.23
C GLU A 540 29.66 9.26 -6.55
N GLU A 541 29.04 9.28 -7.74
CA GLU A 541 28.07 10.31 -8.11
C GLU A 541 26.82 10.24 -7.22
N LEU A 542 26.29 9.04 -6.96
CA LEU A 542 25.15 8.85 -6.06
C LEU A 542 25.50 9.22 -4.61
N GLU A 543 26.71 8.91 -4.13
CA GLU A 543 27.18 9.34 -2.81
C GLU A 543 27.28 10.86 -2.72
N HIS A 544 27.79 11.51 -3.76
CA HIS A 544 27.87 12.97 -3.82
C HIS A 544 26.49 13.62 -3.82
N LEU A 545 25.53 13.07 -4.58
CA LEU A 545 24.13 13.53 -4.56
C LEU A 545 23.47 13.38 -3.19
N ALA A 546 23.79 12.30 -2.47
CA ALA A 546 23.31 12.04 -1.12
C ALA A 546 23.91 13.06 -0.12
N GLU A 547 25.20 13.33 -0.23
CA GLU A 547 25.90 14.34 0.58
C GLU A 547 25.32 15.74 0.36
N LEU A 548 25.06 16.10 -0.89
CA LEU A 548 24.52 17.40 -1.28
C LEU A 548 23.04 17.61 -0.91
N ARG A 549 22.38 16.56 -0.42
CA ARG A 549 20.93 16.52 -0.12
C ARG A 549 20.11 17.12 -1.25
N HIS A 550 20.34 16.63 -2.46
CA HIS A 550 19.78 17.24 -3.67
C HIS A 550 18.25 17.39 -3.63
N TRP A 551 17.54 16.55 -2.86
CA TRP A 551 16.09 16.58 -2.68
C TRP A 551 15.59 17.71 -1.76
N GLU A 552 16.44 18.28 -0.90
CA GLU A 552 16.09 19.43 -0.06
C GLU A 552 16.15 20.76 -0.83
N ARG A 553 16.80 20.77 -1.99
CA ARG A 553 16.90 21.97 -2.84
C ARG A 553 15.56 22.20 -3.52
N GLN A 554 14.74 23.06 -2.94
CA GLN A 554 13.54 23.55 -3.60
C GLN A 554 13.94 24.31 -4.87
N ASP A 555 13.33 23.95 -6.02
CA ASP A 555 13.25 24.90 -7.13
C ASP A 555 12.61 26.18 -6.57
N PRO A 556 13.18 27.38 -6.81
CA PRO A 556 12.52 28.61 -6.42
C PRO A 556 11.12 28.63 -7.07
N PRO A 557 10.07 29.09 -6.35
CA PRO A 557 8.75 29.18 -6.93
C PRO A 557 8.85 29.97 -8.24
N ALA A 558 8.27 29.42 -9.31
CA ALA A 558 8.15 30.11 -10.58
C ALA A 558 7.65 31.52 -10.28
N SER A 559 8.48 32.51 -10.62
CA SER A 559 8.20 33.91 -10.39
C SER A 559 6.79 34.21 -10.90
N THR A 560 5.92 34.65 -9.98
CA THR A 560 4.70 35.37 -10.32
C THR A 560 5.09 36.61 -11.12
N ASN A 561 5.00 36.51 -12.44
CA ASN A 561 4.91 37.64 -13.36
C ASN A 561 3.65 37.46 -14.19
#